data_AF-A0A062WWW5-F1
#
_entry.id   AF-A0A062WWW5-F1
#
_cell.length_a   1.000
_cell.length_b   1.000
_cell.length_c   1.000
_cell.angle_alpha   90.00
_cell.angle_beta   90.00
_cell.angle_gamma   90.00
#
_symmetry.space_group_name_H-M   'P 1'
#
loop_
_entity.id
_entity.type
_entity.pdbx_description
1 polymer ?
#
loop_
_entity_poly.entity_id
_entity_poly.type
_entity_poly.pdbx_seq_one_letter_code
_entity_poly.pdbx_strand_id
1 'polypeptide(L)'
;MRLLHAATQALGHPRGSALRALLALDPAPRGMGVRLTKTERRHAASVYYRIEGDTFRKTHEKNLITALAIEIDHRLTTGHDTTRGDHAGDGHGRMPSTRPGPKNPPPPASTFRPLAKREAKGGP
;
A
#
# COMPACT_ATOMS: atom_id res chain seq x y z
N MET A 1 -1.53 -6.36 -1.26
CA MET A 1 -0.65 -6.27 -0.07
C MET A 1 0.12 -4.96 0.06
N ARG A 2 0.51 -4.26 -1.04
CA ARG A 2 1.30 -3.00 -0.95
C ARG A 2 0.66 -1.93 -0.04
N LEU A 3 -0.64 -1.66 -0.20
CA LEU A 3 -1.38 -0.68 0.61
C LEU A 3 -1.29 -0.94 2.13
N LEU A 4 -1.46 -2.19 2.57
CA LEU A 4 -1.37 -2.54 4.00
C LEU A 4 0.06 -2.38 4.55
N HIS A 5 1.08 -2.71 3.77
CA HIS A 5 2.47 -2.49 4.18
C HIS A 5 2.77 -0.99 4.28
N ALA A 6 2.33 -0.19 3.31
CA ALA A 6 2.55 1.25 3.31
C ALA A 6 1.80 1.94 4.45
N ALA A 7 0.53 1.58 4.68
CA ALA A 7 -0.27 2.10 5.79
C ALA A 7 0.32 1.75 7.15
N THR A 8 0.75 0.49 7.35
CA THR A 8 1.41 0.12 8.62
C THR A 8 2.78 0.77 8.79
N GLN A 9 3.52 1.05 7.71
CA GLN A 9 4.77 1.81 7.77
C GLN A 9 4.54 3.28 8.17
N ALA A 10 3.52 3.92 7.63
CA ALA A 10 3.20 5.32 7.94
C ALA A 10 2.86 5.55 9.41
N LEU A 11 2.27 4.56 10.08
CA LEU A 11 1.97 4.64 11.51
C LEU A 11 3.21 4.61 12.41
N GLY A 12 4.40 4.28 11.88
CA GLY A 12 5.67 4.32 12.60
C GLY A 12 5.79 3.33 13.76
N HIS A 13 6.90 3.39 14.50
CA HIS A 13 7.11 2.57 15.71
C HIS A 13 6.53 3.28 16.95
N PRO A 14 5.87 2.58 17.90
CA PRO A 14 5.62 1.13 17.96
C PRO A 14 4.35 0.66 17.24
N ARG A 15 3.46 1.57 16.83
CA ARG A 15 2.10 1.25 16.34
C ARG A 15 2.09 0.37 15.10
N GLY A 16 2.85 0.76 14.09
CA GLY A 16 3.03 0.05 12.83
C GLY A 16 3.67 -1.32 13.03
N SER A 17 4.71 -1.42 13.86
CA SER A 17 5.37 -2.69 14.17
C SER A 17 4.42 -3.66 14.86
N ALA A 18 3.64 -3.18 15.84
CA ALA A 18 2.63 -3.99 16.51
C ALA A 18 1.50 -4.43 15.56
N LEU A 19 1.05 -3.55 14.65
CA LEU A 19 0.06 -3.90 13.63
C LEU A 19 0.56 -4.96 12.65
N ARG A 20 1.83 -4.89 12.24
CA ARG A 20 2.44 -5.90 11.37
C ARG A 20 2.48 -7.27 12.03
N ALA A 21 2.85 -7.34 13.30
CA ALA A 21 2.78 -8.57 14.09
C ALA A 21 1.33 -9.06 14.26
N LEU A 22 0.41 -8.16 14.62
CA LEU A 22 -1.00 -8.49 14.82
C LEU A 22 -1.66 -9.04 13.54
N LEU A 23 -1.30 -8.50 12.38
CA LEU A 23 -1.85 -8.88 11.07
C LEU A 23 -1.05 -9.98 10.38
N ALA A 24 0.03 -10.49 10.99
CA ALA A 24 0.98 -11.42 10.38
C ALA A 24 1.45 -10.95 8.98
N LEU A 25 1.84 -9.67 8.90
CA LEU A 25 2.42 -9.08 7.69
C LEU A 25 3.93 -9.31 7.60
N ASP A 26 4.57 -9.68 8.71
CA ASP A 26 5.99 -10.01 8.70
C ASP A 26 6.20 -11.40 8.11
N PRO A 27 7.32 -11.62 7.39
CA PRO A 27 7.61 -12.90 6.76
C PRO A 27 7.61 -14.01 7.82
N ALA A 28 6.94 -15.12 7.52
CA ALA A 28 6.96 -16.28 8.40
C ALA A 28 8.42 -16.69 8.65
N PRO A 29 8.82 -16.95 9.92
CA PRO A 29 10.14 -17.50 10.21
C PRO A 29 10.35 -18.75 9.37
N ARG A 30 11.49 -18.84 8.68
CA ARG A 30 11.82 -20.01 7.84
C ARG A 30 11.73 -21.28 8.69
N GLY A 31 10.90 -22.24 8.27
CA GLY A 31 10.68 -23.50 8.99
C GLY A 31 9.37 -23.59 9.79
N MET A 32 8.64 -22.49 9.98
CA MET A 32 7.26 -22.54 10.49
C MET A 32 6.26 -22.59 9.32
N GLY A 33 5.76 -23.78 9.00
CA GLY A 33 4.65 -23.96 8.05
C GLY A 33 3.28 -23.51 8.59
N VAL A 34 3.21 -23.01 9.83
CA VAL A 34 1.96 -22.73 10.53
C VAL A 34 1.70 -21.23 10.59
N ARG A 35 0.53 -20.80 10.10
CA ARG A 35 0.04 -19.43 10.30
C ARG A 35 -0.22 -19.23 11.79
N LEU A 36 0.39 -18.20 12.38
CA LEU A 36 0.17 -17.84 13.78
C LEU A 36 -1.32 -17.66 14.08
N THR A 37 -1.76 -18.23 15.19
CA THR A 37 -3.10 -18.04 15.75
C THR A 37 -3.33 -16.57 16.12
N LYS A 38 -4.60 -16.20 16.34
CA LYS A 38 -4.94 -14.83 16.77
C LYS A 38 -4.27 -14.47 18.11
N THR A 39 -4.17 -15.43 19.03
CA THR A 39 -3.57 -15.23 20.36
C THR A 39 -2.07 -15.03 20.26
N GLU A 40 -1.37 -15.84 19.47
CA GLU A 40 0.08 -15.69 19.25
C GLU A 40 0.42 -14.35 18.59
N ARG A 41 -0.40 -13.91 17.63
CA ARG A 41 -0.23 -12.59 17.00
C ARG A 41 -0.42 -11.43 17.98
N ARG A 42 -1.37 -11.55 18.91
CA ARG A 42 -1.55 -10.56 19.98
C ARG A 42 -0.36 -10.51 20.93
N HIS A 43 0.14 -11.68 21.33
CA HIS A 43 1.33 -11.78 22.16
C HIS A 43 2.55 -11.17 21.43
N ALA A 44 2.76 -11.49 20.15
CA ALA A 44 3.82 -10.89 19.35
C ALA A 44 3.68 -9.36 19.24
N ALA A 45 2.46 -8.84 19.08
CA ALA A 45 2.22 -7.39 19.05
C ALA A 45 2.43 -6.71 20.41
N SER A 46 2.11 -7.39 21.51
CA SER A 46 2.22 -6.84 22.87
C SER A 46 3.67 -6.63 23.31
N VAL A 47 4.62 -7.38 22.73
CA VAL A 47 6.08 -7.19 22.93
C VAL A 47 6.50 -5.74 22.66
N TYR A 48 5.94 -5.10 21.63
CA TYR A 48 6.25 -3.70 21.29
C TYR A 48 5.78 -2.68 22.33
N TYR A 49 4.82 -3.07 23.17
CA TYR A 49 4.28 -2.25 24.25
C TYR A 49 4.77 -2.70 25.63
N ARG A 50 5.59 -3.76 25.71
CA ARG A 50 6.10 -4.35 26.96
C ARG A 50 4.99 -4.71 27.96
N ILE A 51 3.91 -5.28 27.44
CA ILE A 51 2.73 -5.72 28.21
C ILE A 51 2.29 -7.11 27.77
N GLU A 52 1.41 -7.72 28.58
CA GLU A 52 0.76 -8.98 28.26
C GLU A 52 -0.20 -8.86 27.07
N GLY A 53 -0.35 -9.95 26.31
CA GLY A 53 -1.21 -10.00 25.12
C GLY A 53 -2.68 -9.67 25.41
N ASP A 54 -3.17 -10.06 26.58
CA ASP A 54 -4.54 -9.78 27.01
C ASP A 54 -4.73 -8.33 27.45
N THR A 55 -3.71 -7.71 28.04
CA THR A 55 -3.71 -6.27 28.33
C THR A 55 -3.69 -5.48 27.03
N PHE A 56 -2.82 -5.85 26.09
CA PHE A 56 -2.74 -5.25 24.76
C PHE A 56 -4.08 -5.29 24.01
N ARG A 57 -4.77 -6.43 24.05
CA ARG A 57 -6.12 -6.60 23.47
C ARG A 57 -7.10 -5.56 24.00
N LYS A 58 -7.07 -5.29 25.31
CA LYS A 58 -7.99 -4.39 25.99
C LYS A 58 -7.63 -2.91 25.79
N THR A 59 -6.35 -2.58 25.75
CA THR A 59 -5.88 -1.19 25.81
C THR A 59 -5.49 -0.60 24.44
N HIS A 60 -4.98 -1.41 23.51
CA HIS A 60 -4.37 -0.91 22.27
C HIS A 60 -4.98 -1.46 20.99
N GLU A 61 -5.42 -2.73 20.96
CA GLU A 61 -5.82 -3.42 19.72
C GLU A 61 -6.87 -2.63 18.92
N LYS A 62 -7.93 -2.15 19.58
CA LYS A 62 -8.97 -1.34 18.93
C LYS A 62 -8.42 -0.04 18.32
N ASN A 63 -7.65 0.72 19.10
CA ASN A 63 -7.11 2.01 18.67
C ASN A 63 -6.13 1.86 17.50
N LEU A 64 -5.35 0.78 17.49
CA LEU A 64 -4.44 0.45 16.39
C LEU A 64 -5.20 0.12 15.11
N ILE A 65 -6.26 -0.67 15.19
CA ILE A 65 -7.13 -0.97 14.03
C ILE A 65 -7.78 0.31 13.50
N THR A 66 -8.26 1.19 14.37
CA THR A 66 -8.83 2.49 13.96
C THR A 66 -7.78 3.37 13.28
N ALA A 67 -6.56 3.47 13.82
CA ALA A 67 -5.48 4.22 13.19
C ALA A 67 -5.12 3.67 11.80
N LEU A 68 -5.09 2.35 11.65
CA LEU A 68 -4.89 1.70 10.36
C LEU A 68 -6.02 2.01 9.37
N ALA A 69 -7.27 1.99 9.82
CA ALA A 69 -8.42 2.31 8.97
C ALA A 69 -8.37 3.76 8.47
N ILE A 70 -8.01 4.71 9.35
CA ILE A 70 -7.82 6.13 8.99
C ILE A 70 -6.72 6.27 7.95
N GLU A 71 -5.58 5.59 8.13
CA GLU A 71 -4.46 5.67 7.18
C GLU A 71 -4.82 5.04 5.82
N ILE A 72 -5.56 3.95 5.81
CA ILE A 72 -6.06 3.33 4.56
C ILE A 72 -7.01 4.30 3.84
N ASP A 73 -7.97 4.89 4.57
CA ASP A 73 -8.91 5.86 4.00
C ASP A 73 -8.18 7.10 3.45
N HIS A 74 -7.21 7.62 4.20
CA HIS A 74 -6.37 8.73 3.76
C HIS A 74 -5.65 8.42 2.45
N ARG A 75 -5.06 7.23 2.31
CA ARG A 75 -4.38 6.81 1.07
C ARG A 75 -5.33 6.64 -0.11
N LEU A 76 -6.50 6.06 0.14
CA LEU A 76 -7.52 5.87 -0.89
C LEU A 76 -8.07 7.22 -1.39
N THR A 77 -8.24 8.20 -0.49
CA THR A 77 -8.73 9.53 -0.82
C THR A 77 -7.69 10.42 -1.49
N THR A 78 -6.41 10.29 -1.11
CA THR A 78 -5.28 11.04 -1.71
C THR A 78 -4.69 10.39 -2.96
N GLY A 79 -5.06 9.14 -3.27
CA GLY A 79 -4.55 8.41 -4.43
C GLY A 79 -3.17 7.76 -4.22
N HIS A 80 -2.55 7.93 -3.04
CA HIS A 80 -1.35 7.19 -2.67
C HIS A 80 -1.62 5.67 -2.76
N ASP A 81 -0.82 4.95 -3.56
CA ASP A 81 -0.93 3.51 -3.84
C ASP A 81 -2.05 3.06 -4.81
N THR A 82 -2.74 3.98 -5.49
CA THR A 82 -3.66 3.63 -6.59
C THR A 82 -2.98 3.79 -7.96
N THR A 83 -3.34 2.97 -8.95
CA THR A 83 -2.85 3.09 -10.34
C THR A 83 -3.35 4.34 -11.07
N ARG A 84 -4.16 5.17 -10.41
CA ARG A 84 -4.59 6.47 -10.91
C ARG A 84 -3.58 7.49 -10.40
N GLY A 85 -2.48 7.64 -11.14
CA GLY A 85 -1.41 8.57 -10.81
C GLY A 85 -1.94 9.96 -10.48
N ASP A 86 -1.45 10.51 -9.37
CA ASP A 86 -1.27 11.93 -9.08
C ASP A 86 -2.26 12.90 -9.73
N HIS A 87 -3.55 12.76 -9.43
CA HIS A 87 -4.57 13.74 -9.83
C HIS A 87 -5.47 14.14 -8.65
N ALA A 88 -4.85 14.48 -7.52
CA ALA A 88 -5.41 15.33 -6.46
C ALA A 88 -4.28 15.54 -5.44
N GLY A 89 -3.38 16.50 -5.66
CA GLY A 89 -3.68 17.85 -5.21
C GLY A 89 -3.15 18.01 -3.78
N ASP A 90 -1.82 17.90 -3.64
CA ASP A 90 -1.09 18.41 -2.49
C ASP A 90 -1.47 19.88 -2.30
N GLY A 91 -2.35 20.11 -1.32
CA GLY A 91 -2.82 21.43 -0.93
C GLY A 91 -1.76 22.20 -0.16
N HIS A 92 -0.52 22.31 -0.66
CA HIS A 92 0.45 23.28 -0.16
C HIS A 92 1.45 23.66 -1.27
N GLY A 93 1.39 24.92 -1.70
CA GLY A 93 2.53 25.59 -2.35
C GLY A 93 2.50 25.64 -3.87
N ARG A 94 1.89 26.71 -4.40
CA ARG A 94 2.24 27.30 -5.69
C ARG A 94 3.76 27.36 -5.89
N MET A 95 4.24 26.78 -6.99
CA MET A 95 4.97 27.53 -8.02
C MET A 95 4.72 26.89 -9.39
N PRO A 96 4.32 27.64 -10.43
CA PRO A 96 4.29 27.11 -11.79
C PRO A 96 5.72 26.81 -12.20
N SER A 97 6.00 25.54 -12.46
CA SER A 97 7.25 25.11 -13.10
C SER A 97 7.35 25.80 -14.46
N THR A 98 8.31 26.71 -14.60
CA THR A 98 8.66 27.38 -15.86
C THR A 98 9.42 26.47 -16.83
N ARG A 99 9.32 25.14 -16.66
CA ARG A 99 10.04 24.19 -17.50
C ARG A 99 9.46 24.29 -18.92
N PRO A 100 10.26 24.66 -19.94
CA PRO A 100 9.79 24.65 -21.31
C PRO A 100 9.34 23.22 -21.63
N GLY A 101 8.12 23.08 -22.14
CA GLY A 101 7.64 21.81 -22.68
C GLY A 101 8.60 21.29 -23.76
N PRO A 102 8.56 19.98 -24.07
CA PRO A 102 9.37 19.40 -25.13
C PRO A 102 9.15 20.20 -26.44
N LYS A 103 10.22 20.83 -26.96
CA LYS A 103 10.20 21.59 -28.22
C LYS A 103 10.03 20.71 -29.46
N ASN A 104 10.03 19.40 -29.30
CA ASN A 104 9.89 18.48 -30.42
C ASN A 104 8.40 18.23 -30.66
N PRO A 105 7.88 18.51 -31.86
CA PRO A 105 6.52 18.11 -32.19
C PRO A 105 6.40 16.59 -32.01
N PRO A 106 5.23 16.10 -31.57
CA PRO A 106 4.99 14.66 -31.50
C PRO A 106 5.30 14.05 -32.88
N PRO A 107 5.91 12.85 -32.93
CA PRO A 107 6.24 12.22 -34.19
C PRO A 107 4.97 12.08 -35.05
N PRO A 108 5.07 12.28 -36.37
CA PRO A 108 3.91 12.20 -37.25
C PRO A 108 3.25 10.82 -37.15
N ALA A 109 1.93 10.80 -37.29
CA ALA A 109 1.11 9.58 -37.26
C ALA A 109 1.56 8.52 -38.30
N SER A 110 2.38 8.90 -39.29
CA SER A 110 3.01 8.00 -40.26
C SER A 110 3.99 7.00 -39.64
N THR A 111 4.50 7.25 -38.43
CA THR A 111 5.40 6.33 -37.71
C THR A 111 4.63 5.18 -37.04
N PHE A 112 3.30 5.31 -36.91
CA PHE A 112 2.45 4.29 -36.33
C PHE A 112 2.19 3.21 -37.40
N ARG A 113 2.96 2.12 -37.39
CA ARG A 113 2.60 0.93 -38.18
C ARG A 113 1.53 0.15 -37.41
N PRO A 114 0.27 0.08 -37.90
CA PRO A 114 -0.72 -0.81 -37.31
C PRO A 114 -0.25 -2.25 -37.48
N LEU A 115 -0.25 -3.00 -36.38
CA LEU A 115 0.02 -4.43 -36.38
C LEU A 115 -1.08 -5.09 -37.23
N ALA A 116 -0.71 -5.67 -38.37
CA ALA A 116 -1.66 -6.31 -39.27
C ALA A 116 -2.47 -7.36 -38.51
N LYS A 117 -3.81 -7.22 -38.55
CA LYS A 117 -4.75 -8.24 -38.08
C LYS A 117 -4.38 -9.56 -38.76
N ARG A 118 -3.97 -10.56 -37.97
CA ARG A 118 -3.99 -11.95 -38.43
C ARG A 118 -5.45 -12.32 -38.68
N GLU A 119 -5.87 -12.26 -39.94
CA GLU A 119 -7.05 -12.99 -40.39
C GLU A 119 -6.78 -14.48 -40.15
N ALA A 120 -7.43 -15.04 -39.14
CA ALA A 120 -7.62 -16.48 -39.09
C ALA A 120 -8.61 -16.83 -40.21
N LYS A 121 -8.08 -17.10 -41.40
CA LYS A 121 -8.84 -17.77 -42.45
C LYS A 121 -9.19 -19.16 -41.97
N GLY A 122 -10.48 -19.36 -41.70
CA GLY A 122 -11.07 -20.69 -41.67
C GLY A 122 -11.18 -21.27 -43.07
N GLY A 123 -11.10 -22.59 -43.13
CA GLY A 123 -11.59 -23.44 -44.22
C GLY A 123 -10.49 -24.25 -44.92
N PRO A 124 -10.80 -25.42 -45.48
CA PRO A 124 -12.06 -26.19 -45.45
C PRO A 124 -12.06 -27.35 -44.44
#